data_AF-A0A0P1FPZ9-F1
#
_entry.id   AF-A0A0P1FPZ9-F1
#
_cell.length_a   1.000
_cell.length_b   1.000
_cell.length_c   1.000
_cell.angle_alpha   90.00
_cell.angle_beta   90.00
_cell.angle_gamma   90.00
#
_symmetry.space_group_name_H-M   'P 1'
#
loop_
_entity.id
_entity.type
_entity.pdbx_description
1 polymer ?
#
loop_
_entity_poly.entity_id
_entity_poly.type
_entity_poly.pdbx_seq_one_letter_code
_entity_poly.pdbx_strand_id
1 'polypeptide(L)' 'MAALVHFTPAQQVCFVRYQGLHRVDDVKLVFDELESQAKYQNCFRFLMDLSLVTSCDINKEDLRLL' A
#
# COMPACT_ATOMS: atom_id res chain seq x y z
N MET A 1 -2.51 11.63 1.89
CA MET A 1 -3.94 11.28 1.82
C MET A 1 -3.99 9.78 2.04
N ALA A 2 -4.77 9.29 3.01
CA ALA A 2 -4.45 8.01 3.63
C ALA A 2 -4.73 6.78 2.73
N ALA A 3 -3.71 5.97 2.50
CA ALA A 3 -3.91 4.58 2.10
C ALA A 3 -4.36 3.78 3.32
N LEU A 4 -5.42 2.99 3.19
CA LEU A 4 -5.88 2.09 4.24
C LEU A 4 -5.24 0.72 4.02
N VAL A 5 -4.47 0.27 5.01
CA VAL A 5 -3.87 -1.07 5.03
C VAL A 5 -4.65 -1.95 6.00
N HIS A 6 -5.12 -3.11 5.52
CA HIS A 6 -5.86 -4.06 6.32
C HIS A 6 -5.30 -5.47 6.13
N PHE A 7 -4.96 -6.13 7.23
CA PHE A 7 -4.45 -7.49 7.22
C PHE A 7 -5.53 -8.48 7.61
N THR A 8 -5.58 -9.59 6.86
CA THR A 8 -6.44 -10.72 7.15
C THR A 8 -5.57 -11.95 7.47
N PRO A 9 -5.16 -12.14 8.74
CA PRO A 9 -4.21 -13.20 9.11
C PRO A 9 -4.69 -14.60 8.71
N ALA A 10 -5.99 -14.85 8.83
CA ALA A 10 -6.61 -16.13 8.49
C ALA A 10 -6.50 -16.48 6.99
N GLN A 11 -6.39 -15.47 6.13
CA GLN A 11 -6.29 -15.64 4.67
C GLN A 11 -4.89 -15.36 4.14
N GLN A 12 -3.98 -14.86 4.98
CA GLN A 12 -2.63 -14.41 4.60
C GLN A 12 -2.65 -13.38 3.47
N VAL A 13 -3.67 -12.51 3.47
CA VAL A 13 -3.88 -11.45 2.49
C VAL A 13 -3.79 -10.08 3.16
N CYS A 14 -3.05 -9.17 2.53
CA CYS A 14 -3.02 -7.76 2.85
C CYS A 14 -3.83 -6.98 1.81
N PHE A 15 -4.80 -6.20 2.27
CA PHE A 15 -5.59 -5.30 1.45
C PHE A 15 -5.07 -3.88 1.61
N VAL A 16 -4.76 -3.22 0.51
CA VAL A 16 -4.35 -1.82 0.47
C VAL A 16 -5.34 -1.07 -0.39
N ARG A 17 -6.04 -0.09 0.18
CA ARG A 17 -6.96 0.79 -0.58
C ARG A 17 -6.40 2.20 -0.65
N TYR A 18 -6.25 2.72 -1.85
CA TYR A 18 -5.88 4.11 -2.10
C TYR A 18 -7.14 4.93 -2.45
N GLN A 19 -7.28 6.14 -1.90
CA GLN A 19 -8.46 6.98 -2.10
C GLN A 19 -8.08 8.44 -2.35
N GLY A 20 -8.23 8.94 -3.58
CA GLY A 20 -8.00 10.32 -4.02
C GLY A 20 -6.69 10.51 -4.82
N LEU A 21 -5.94 11.59 -4.60
CA LEU A 21 -4.61 11.83 -5.18
C LEU A 21 -3.51 10.96 -4.55
N HIS A 22 -3.01 9.98 -5.30
CA HIS A 22 -1.92 9.08 -4.88
C HIS A 22 -0.54 9.71 -5.14
N ARG A 23 0.24 9.95 -4.08
CA ARG A 23 1.61 10.50 -4.14
C ARG A 23 2.65 9.50 -3.65
N VAL A 24 3.92 9.77 -3.97
CA VAL A 24 5.06 8.96 -3.51
C VAL A 24 5.14 8.87 -1.98
N ASP A 25 4.80 9.95 -1.27
CA ASP A 25 4.79 9.94 0.20
C ASP A 25 3.77 8.93 0.77
N ASP A 26 2.65 8.72 0.08
CA ASP A 26 1.65 7.75 0.51
C ASP A 26 2.17 6.30 0.31
N VAL A 27 3.01 6.07 -0.69
CA VAL A 27 3.66 4.76 -0.94
C VAL A 27 4.61 4.40 0.22
N LYS A 28 5.39 5.37 0.72
CA LYS A 28 6.29 5.14 1.86
C LYS A 28 5.52 4.76 3.12
N LEU A 29 4.43 5.46 3.41
CA LEU A 29 3.58 5.16 4.57
C LEU A 29 2.99 3.74 4.50
N VAL A 30 2.56 3.31 3.31
CA VAL A 30 2.10 1.93 3.11
C VAL A 30 3.24 0.95 3.33
N PHE A 31 4.42 1.22 2.76
CA PHE A 31 5.58 0.35 2.89
C PHE A 31 6.02 0.18 4.35
N ASP A 32 6.11 1.27 5.10
CA ASP A 32 6.46 1.25 6.53
C ASP A 32 5.45 0.43 7.35
N GLU A 33 4.15 0.58 7.06
CA GLU A 33 3.10 -0.21 7.70
C GLU A 33 3.23 -1.70 7.33
N LEU A 34 3.46 -2.03 6.05
CA LEU A 34 3.69 -3.40 5.61
C LEU A 34 4.91 -4.03 6.30
N GLU A 35 6.02 -3.31 6.40
CA GLU A 35 7.24 -3.79 7.05
C GLU A 35 7.05 -4.00 8.55
N SER A 36 6.32 -3.09 9.22
CA SER A 36 6.03 -3.22 10.65
C SER A 36 5.22 -4.49 10.97
N GLN A 37 4.29 -4.86 10.08
CA GLN A 37 3.39 -6.00 10.26
C GLN A 37 3.99 -7.31 9.75
N ALA A 38 4.90 -7.26 8.76
CA ALA A 38 5.59 -8.44 8.23
C ALA A 38 6.37 -9.22 9.30
N LYS A 39 6.80 -8.56 10.38
CA LYS A 39 7.47 -9.21 11.52
C LYS A 39 6.55 -10.12 12.35
N TYR A 40 5.26 -9.89 12.30
CA TYR A 40 4.27 -10.56 13.14
C TYR A 40 3.34 -11.49 12.37
N GLN A 41 3.24 -11.31 11.04
CA GLN A 41 2.30 -12.04 10.20
C GLN A 41 2.95 -12.45 8.89
N ASN A 42 2.90 -13.75 8.58
CA ASN A 42 3.24 -14.24 7.26
C ASN A 42 2.11 -13.88 6.28
N CYS A 43 2.31 -12.81 5.51
CA CYS A 43 1.41 -12.37 4.45
C CYS A 43 2.06 -12.66 3.09
N PHE A 44 1.37 -13.39 2.21
CA PHE A 44 1.93 -13.81 0.91
C PHE A 44 1.17 -13.21 -0.28
N ARG A 45 0.06 -12.53 -0.03
CA ARG A 45 -0.83 -12.01 -1.07
C ARG A 45 -1.20 -10.55 -0.77
N PHE A 46 -1.06 -9.70 -1.78
CA PHE A 46 -1.39 -8.28 -1.70
C PHE A 46 -2.50 -7.97 -2.69
N LEU A 47 -3.56 -7.33 -2.21
CA LEU A 47 -4.67 -6.84 -3.03
C LEU A 47 -4.71 -5.33 -2.93
N MET A 48 -4.56 -4.66 -4.07
CA MET A 48 -4.59 -3.20 -4.17
C MET A 48 -5.90 -2.75 -4.80
N ASP A 49 -6.66 -1.93 -4.06
CA ASP A 49 -7.88 -1.28 -4.53
C ASP A 49 -7.57 0.17 -4.90
N LEU A 50 -7.68 0.46 -6.20
CA LEU A 50 -7.46 1.79 -6.80
C LEU A 50 -8.77 2.44 -7.26
N SER A 51 -9.93 1.85 -6.96
CA SER A 51 -11.24 2.32 -7.46
C SER A 51 -11.59 3.75 -7.07
N LEU A 52 -11.02 4.24 -5.97
CA LEU A 52 -11.25 5.58 -5.45
C LEU A 52 -10.09 6.55 -5.74
N VAL A 53 -9.10 6.15 -6.54
CA VAL A 53 -7.98 7.01 -6.93
C VAL A 53 -8.47 7.99 -8.00
N THR A 54 -8.35 9.28 -7.71
CA THR A 54 -8.76 10.36 -8.62
C THR A 54 -7.63 10.85 -9.51
N SER A 55 -6.39 10.72 -9.04
CA SER A 55 -5.17 11.13 -9.76
C SER A 55 -3.93 10.45 -9.16
N CYS A 56 -2.86 10.37 -9.93
CA CYS A 56 -1.60 9.75 -9.53
C CYS A 56 -0.44 10.67 -9.91
N ASP A 57 0.27 11.17 -8.90
CA ASP A 57 1.48 12.01 -9.03
C ASP A 57 2.74 11.21 -8.69
N ILE A 58 2.73 9.91 -9.00
CA ILE A 58 3.93 9.07 -8.88
C ILE A 58 4.76 9.27 -10.15
N ASN A 59 5.95 9.86 -10.01
CA ASN A 59 6.89 9.92 -11.11
C ASN A 59 7.39 8.48 -11.41
N LYS A 60 7.42 8.11 -12.69
CA LYS A 60 7.94 6.80 -13.12
C LYS A 60 9.40 6.59 -12.73
N GLU A 61 10.17 7.66 -12.56
CA GLU A 61 11.56 7.58 -12.12
C GLU A 61 11.70 7.26 -10.62
N ASP A 62 10.71 7.63 -9.79
CA ASP A 62 10.75 7.37 -8.33
C ASP A 62 10.62 5.87 -8.02
N LEU A 63 9.97 5.10 -8.90
CA LEU A 63 9.85 3.64 -8.78
C LEU A 63 11.18 2.90 -8.99
N ARG A 64 12.19 3.54 -9.60
CA ARG A 64 13.52 2.92 -9.79
C ARG A 64 14.44 3.07 -8.57
N LEU A 65 14.03 3.89 -7.59
CA LEU A 65 14.83 4.22 -6.41
C LEU A 65 14.38 3.46 -5.15
N LEU A 66 13.32 2.65 -5.25
CA LEU A 66 12.88 1.67 -4.24
C LEU A 66 13.50 0.30 -4.54
#